data_AF-A0A3D4U0T1-F1
#
_entry.id   AF-A0A3D4U0T1-F1
#
_cell.length_a   1.000
_cell.length_b   1.000
_cell.length_c   1.000
_cell.angle_alpha   90.00
_cell.angle_beta   90.00
_cell.angle_gamma   90.00
#
_symmetry.space_group_name_H-M   'P 1'
#
loop_
_entity.id
_entity.type
_entity.pdbx_description
1 polymer ?
#
loop_
_entity_poly.entity_id
_entity_poly.type
_entity_poly.pdbx_seq_one_letter_code
_entity_poly.pdbx_strand_id
1 'polypeptide(L)'
;MKRKPNNIRKIASIKGAITKHIKSSMGTVNPRYSLWYCGITNDTERRKAEHNVRKKDIKIEFWKSFNAGTMNDAQIIETEMFSKGMKNMPYKGGANVGSKNVYVFKMTPRGLEGIEDVISILFS
;
A
#
# COMPACT_ATOMS: atom_id res chain seq x y z
N MET A 1 16.67 7.54 -21.25
CA MET A 1 16.40 8.69 -20.35
C MET A 1 17.00 8.40 -18.96
N LYS A 2 18.11 9.05 -18.57
CA LYS A 2 18.76 8.82 -17.26
C LYS A 2 17.96 9.54 -16.16
N ARG A 3 17.52 8.84 -15.11
CA ARG A 3 16.78 9.43 -13.98
C ARG A 3 17.72 10.29 -13.12
N LYS A 4 17.26 11.47 -12.67
CA LYS A 4 18.06 12.33 -11.77
C LYS A 4 18.30 11.57 -10.44
N PRO A 5 19.54 11.59 -9.90
CA PRO A 5 19.91 10.78 -8.73
C PRO A 5 19.08 11.07 -7.45
N ASN A 6 18.55 12.28 -7.31
CA ASN A 6 17.68 12.65 -6.17
C ASN A 6 16.35 11.90 -6.15
N ASN A 7 15.77 11.58 -7.32
CA ASN A 7 14.49 10.88 -7.38
C ASN A 7 14.63 9.41 -6.97
N ILE A 8 15.77 8.79 -7.30
CA ILE A 8 16.07 7.40 -6.91
C ILE A 8 16.15 7.27 -5.40
N ARG A 9 16.86 8.19 -4.72
CA ARG A 9 16.95 8.22 -3.26
C ARG A 9 15.58 8.42 -2.61
N LYS A 10 14.75 9.31 -3.16
CA LYS A 10 13.39 9.54 -2.67
C LYS A 10 12.52 8.29 -2.80
N ILE A 11 12.53 7.63 -3.95
CA ILE A 11 11.81 6.35 -4.17
C ILE A 11 12.26 5.32 -3.14
N ALA A 12 13.58 5.13 -2.96
CA ALA A 12 14.12 4.21 -1.95
C ALA A 12 13.67 4.56 -0.53
N SER A 13 13.68 5.84 -0.17
CA SER A 13 13.22 6.34 1.13
C SER A 13 11.74 6.04 1.38
N ILE A 14 10.87 6.31 0.40
CA ILE A 14 9.43 6.03 0.52
C ILE A 14 9.19 4.52 0.65
N LYS A 15 9.88 3.69 -0.14
CA LYS A 15 9.80 2.22 -0.01
C LYS A 15 10.20 1.75 1.39
N GLY A 16 11.30 2.28 1.93
CA GLY A 16 11.73 1.99 3.30
C GLY A 16 10.69 2.43 4.33
N ALA A 17 10.08 3.59 4.15
CA ALA A 17 9.02 4.10 5.03
C ALA A 17 7.75 3.24 4.98
N ILE A 18 7.35 2.76 3.80
CA ILE A 18 6.24 1.80 3.63
C ILE A 18 6.55 0.50 4.37
N THR A 19 7.72 -0.11 4.12
CA THR A 19 8.11 -1.34 4.79
C THR A 19 8.17 -1.17 6.31
N LYS A 20 8.73 -0.05 6.81
CA LYS A 20 8.76 0.25 8.24
C LYS A 20 7.35 0.38 8.83
N HIS A 21 6.45 1.08 8.14
CA HIS A 21 5.05 1.24 8.54
C HIS A 21 4.36 -0.11 8.67
N ILE A 22 4.54 -0.99 7.70
CA ILE A 22 3.94 -2.33 7.68
C ILE A 22 4.47 -3.20 8.82
N LYS A 23 5.80 -3.26 8.98
CA LYS A 23 6.44 -4.02 10.07
C LYS A 23 5.95 -3.55 11.43
N SER A 24 5.92 -2.24 11.64
CA SER A 24 5.44 -1.63 12.88
C SER A 24 3.96 -1.90 13.13
N SER A 25 3.13 -1.87 12.10
CA SER A 25 1.68 -2.10 12.21
C SER A 25 1.35 -3.56 12.53
N MET A 26 2.18 -4.50 12.07
CA MET A 26 2.01 -5.93 12.33
C MET A 26 2.83 -6.44 13.53
N GLY A 27 3.67 -5.62 14.15
CA GLY A 27 4.56 -6.06 15.24
C GLY A 27 5.58 -7.14 14.83
N THR A 28 5.92 -7.26 13.56
CA THR A 28 6.82 -8.33 13.05
C THR A 28 7.87 -7.82 12.07
N VAL A 29 9.05 -8.45 12.07
CA VAL A 29 10.11 -8.20 11.09
C VAL A 29 9.83 -8.83 9.72
N ASN A 30 8.94 -9.84 9.67
CA ASN A 30 8.55 -10.62 8.49
C ASN A 30 7.04 -10.49 8.21
N PRO A 31 6.58 -9.33 7.70
CA PRO A 31 5.17 -9.08 7.49
C PRO A 31 4.62 -9.84 6.28
N ARG A 32 3.36 -10.28 6.39
CA ARG A 32 2.62 -10.92 5.28
C ARG A 32 2.10 -9.86 4.31
N TYR A 33 2.90 -9.55 3.29
CA TYR A 33 2.56 -8.53 2.30
C TYR A 33 1.28 -8.82 1.50
N SER A 34 0.86 -10.09 1.37
CA SER A 34 -0.38 -10.49 0.69
C SER A 34 -1.66 -9.96 1.33
N LEU A 35 -1.60 -9.58 2.60
CA LEU A 35 -2.70 -8.93 3.33
C LEU A 35 -2.72 -7.41 3.12
N TRP A 36 -1.73 -6.85 2.42
CA TRP A 36 -1.62 -5.41 2.20
C TRP A 36 -2.02 -5.03 0.78
N TYR A 37 -2.59 -3.84 0.66
CA TYR A 37 -2.90 -3.20 -0.60
C TYR A 37 -2.01 -1.99 -0.80
N CYS A 38 -1.51 -1.80 -2.02
CA CYS A 38 -0.81 -0.59 -2.43
C CYS A 38 -1.53 0.00 -3.65
N GLY A 39 -1.73 1.32 -3.64
CA GLY A 39 -2.32 2.03 -4.76
C GLY A 39 -1.78 3.44 -4.92
N ILE A 40 -2.04 4.06 -6.08
CA ILE A 40 -1.78 5.49 -6.31
C ILE A 40 -3.07 6.31 -6.40
N THR A 41 -3.00 7.57 -5.96
CA THR A 41 -4.12 8.52 -6.00
C THR A 41 -3.65 9.97 -6.04
N ASN A 42 -4.48 10.85 -6.56
CA ASN A 42 -4.34 12.31 -6.41
C ASN A 42 -5.01 12.83 -5.14
N ASP A 43 -6.00 12.09 -4.63
CA ASP A 43 -6.81 12.44 -3.45
C ASP A 43 -6.87 11.23 -2.50
N THR A 44 -6.21 11.35 -1.36
CA THR A 44 -6.06 10.26 -0.39
C THR A 44 -7.33 10.03 0.42
N GLU A 45 -8.02 11.10 0.82
CA GLU A 45 -9.22 11.02 1.66
C GLU A 45 -10.39 10.44 0.88
N ARG A 46 -10.60 10.94 -0.35
CA ARG A 46 -11.62 10.40 -1.24
C ARG A 46 -11.38 8.92 -1.51
N ARG A 47 -10.12 8.52 -1.78
CA ARG A 47 -9.79 7.11 -2.07
C ARG A 47 -9.95 6.21 -0.84
N LYS A 48 -9.63 6.71 0.35
CA LYS A 48 -9.88 6.00 1.62
C LYS A 48 -11.38 5.77 1.83
N ALA A 49 -12.21 6.79 1.59
CA ALA A 49 -13.66 6.68 1.66
C ALA A 49 -14.22 5.69 0.63
N GLU A 50 -13.74 5.73 -0.62
CA GLU A 50 -14.16 4.78 -1.67
C GLU A 50 -13.90 3.33 -1.29
N HIS A 51 -12.71 3.01 -0.76
CA HIS A 51 -12.42 1.63 -0.36
C HIS A 51 -13.26 1.20 0.85
N ASN A 52 -13.52 2.10 1.81
CA ASN A 52 -14.36 1.81 2.97
C ASN A 52 -15.81 1.48 2.59
N VAL A 53 -16.34 2.15 1.56
CA VAL A 53 -17.73 1.96 1.08
C VAL A 53 -17.84 0.78 0.12
N ARG A 54 -16.92 0.66 -0.85
CA ARG A 54 -17.02 -0.34 -1.93
C ARG A 54 -16.63 -1.74 -1.48
N LYS A 55 -15.81 -1.89 -0.45
CA LYS A 55 -15.38 -3.19 0.05
C LYS A 55 -16.11 -3.54 1.34
N LYS A 56 -17.39 -3.89 1.22
CA LYS A 56 -18.26 -4.20 2.35
C LYS A 56 -17.73 -5.34 3.23
N ASP A 57 -16.99 -6.27 2.65
CA ASP A 57 -16.45 -7.44 3.38
C ASP A 57 -15.02 -7.24 3.88
N ILE A 58 -14.40 -6.08 3.61
CA ILE A 58 -13.03 -5.77 4.04
C ILE A 58 -13.04 -4.53 4.92
N LYS A 59 -12.35 -4.63 6.04
CA LYS A 59 -11.94 -3.50 6.88
C LYS A 59 -10.57 -3.02 6.42
N ILE A 60 -10.42 -1.70 6.37
CA ILE A 60 -9.18 -1.02 6.03
C ILE A 60 -8.50 -0.60 7.32
N GLU A 61 -7.31 -1.13 7.56
CA GLU A 61 -6.52 -0.81 8.74
C GLU A 61 -5.17 -0.23 8.36
N PHE A 62 -4.60 0.55 9.28
CA PHE A 62 -3.26 1.13 9.14
C PHE A 62 -3.06 1.92 7.84
N TRP A 63 -4.10 2.63 7.39
CA TRP A 63 -4.00 3.48 6.20
C TRP A 63 -2.88 4.51 6.35
N LYS A 64 -2.01 4.59 5.35
CA LYS A 64 -0.99 5.63 5.25
C LYS A 64 -0.69 6.01 3.82
N SER A 65 -0.41 7.29 3.59
CA SER A 65 -0.06 7.83 2.28
C SER A 65 1.30 8.53 2.28
N PHE A 66 1.97 8.49 1.12
CA PHE A 66 3.30 9.04 0.89
C PHE A 66 3.32 9.81 -0.43
N ASN A 67 3.83 11.04 -0.42
CA ASN A 67 3.91 11.86 -1.62
C ASN A 67 5.19 11.54 -2.41
N ALA A 68 5.05 10.81 -3.51
CA ALA A 68 6.13 10.47 -4.44
C ALA A 68 6.60 11.67 -5.26
N GLY A 69 5.81 12.73 -5.36
CA GLY A 69 6.10 13.96 -6.10
C GLY A 69 5.61 13.91 -7.54
N THR A 70 5.77 12.77 -8.23
CA THR A 70 5.28 12.56 -9.60
C THR A 70 4.47 11.27 -9.70
N MET A 71 3.58 11.19 -10.69
CA MET A 71 2.82 9.96 -10.99
C MET A 71 3.76 8.80 -11.36
N ASN A 72 4.80 9.07 -12.15
CA ASN A 72 5.76 8.05 -12.56
C ASN A 72 6.52 7.46 -11.37
N ASP A 73 6.96 8.29 -10.42
CA ASP A 73 7.62 7.80 -9.21
C ASP A 73 6.64 7.00 -8.33
N ALA A 74 5.38 7.44 -8.23
CA ALA A 74 4.34 6.71 -7.52
C ALA A 74 4.08 5.33 -8.14
N GLN A 75 4.01 5.23 -9.46
CA GLN A 75 3.79 3.99 -10.20
C GLN A 75 4.98 3.02 -10.05
N ILE A 76 6.22 3.53 -10.04
CA ILE A 76 7.42 2.72 -9.74
C ILE A 76 7.29 2.10 -8.35
N ILE A 77 6.93 2.90 -7.34
CA ILE A 77 6.78 2.41 -5.96
C ILE A 77 5.65 1.36 -5.89
N GLU A 78 4.49 1.63 -6.50
CA GLU A 78 3.35 0.69 -6.55
C GLU A 78 3.74 -0.64 -7.21
N THR A 79 4.43 -0.60 -8.34
CA THR A 79 4.92 -1.78 -9.07
C THR A 79 5.87 -2.61 -8.19
N GLU A 80 6.81 -1.94 -7.51
CA GLU A 80 7.74 -2.64 -6.63
C GLU A 80 7.07 -3.24 -5.40
N MET A 81 6.06 -2.58 -4.82
CA MET A 81 5.29 -3.12 -3.70
C MET A 81 4.43 -4.32 -4.14
N PHE A 82 3.89 -4.27 -5.35
CA PHE A 82 3.22 -5.42 -5.96
C PHE A 82 4.19 -6.62 -6.12
N SER A 83 5.42 -6.39 -6.60
CA SER A 83 6.45 -7.44 -6.67
C SER A 83 6.84 -8.02 -5.30
N LYS A 84 6.57 -7.32 -4.19
CA LYS A 84 6.72 -7.84 -2.81
C LYS A 84 5.53 -8.70 -2.35
N GLY A 85 4.52 -8.88 -3.17
CA GLY A 85 3.33 -9.68 -2.88
C GLY A 85 2.13 -8.88 -2.37
N MET A 86 2.18 -7.54 -2.37
CA MET A 86 0.99 -6.74 -2.06
C MET A 86 -0.04 -6.86 -3.18
N LYS A 87 -1.32 -6.76 -2.83
CA LYS A 87 -2.36 -6.62 -3.84
C LYS A 87 -2.29 -5.22 -4.45
N ASN A 88 -2.36 -5.16 -5.78
CA ASN A 88 -2.76 -3.97 -6.52
C ASN A 88 -4.10 -4.27 -7.21
N MET A 89 -4.75 -3.25 -7.79
CA MET A 89 -5.79 -3.53 -8.78
C MET A 89 -5.20 -3.32 -10.18
N PRO A 90 -5.49 -4.22 -11.14
CA PRO A 90 -5.12 -3.98 -12.53
C PRO A 90 -5.71 -2.65 -12.97
N TYR A 91 -4.87 -1.83 -13.59
CA TYR A 91 -5.10 -0.43 -13.88
C TYR A 91 -6.40 -0.22 -14.67
N LYS A 92 -7.50 0.15 -14.00
CA LYS A 92 -8.74 0.62 -14.62
C LYS A 92 -8.94 2.10 -14.27
N GLY A 93 -8.27 2.97 -15.01
CA GLY A 93 -8.66 4.37 -15.25
C GLY A 93 -8.69 5.37 -14.08
N GLY A 94 -8.24 5.00 -12.88
CA GLY A 94 -8.39 5.85 -11.69
C GLY A 94 -7.21 6.79 -11.36
N ALA A 95 -6.08 6.65 -12.05
CA ALA A 95 -4.89 7.44 -11.83
C ALA A 95 -4.64 8.39 -13.02
N ASN A 96 -4.39 9.66 -12.69
CA ASN A 96 -4.11 10.74 -13.62
C ASN A 96 -2.74 11.36 -13.30
N VAL A 97 -2.29 12.35 -14.09
CA VAL A 97 -0.99 13.02 -13.88
C VAL A 97 -0.80 13.61 -12.47
N GLY A 98 -1.89 13.94 -11.78
CA GLY A 98 -1.89 14.41 -10.39
C GLY A 98 -1.75 13.30 -9.35
N SER A 99 -1.75 12.03 -9.75
CA SER A 99 -1.73 10.85 -8.87
C SER A 99 -0.33 10.56 -8.33
N LYS A 100 0.19 11.51 -7.56
CA LYS A 100 1.54 11.52 -6.99
C LYS A 100 1.61 10.89 -5.59
N ASN A 101 0.48 10.51 -5.00
CA ASN A 101 0.46 9.91 -3.68
C ASN A 101 0.35 8.39 -3.79
N VAL A 102 1.25 7.68 -3.13
CA VAL A 102 1.18 6.24 -2.91
C VAL A 102 0.50 6.01 -1.57
N TYR A 103 -0.51 5.17 -1.51
CA TYR A 103 -1.17 4.79 -0.27
C TYR A 103 -1.10 3.28 -0.05
N VAL A 104 -1.06 2.90 1.22
CA VAL A 104 -1.05 1.51 1.66
C VAL A 104 -2.03 1.31 2.81
N PHE A 105 -2.61 0.11 2.88
CA PHE A 105 -3.44 -0.32 4.00
C PHE A 105 -3.46 -1.84 4.13
N LYS A 106 -3.73 -2.34 5.34
CA LYS A 106 -3.99 -3.76 5.59
C LYS A 106 -5.46 -4.06 5.28
N MET A 107 -5.70 -5.10 4.50
CA MET A 107 -7.02 -5.66 4.23
C MET A 107 -7.29 -6.75 5.27
N THR A 108 -8.29 -6.51 6.12
CA THR A 108 -8.75 -7.52 7.07
C THR A 108 -10.21 -7.84 6.76
N PRO A 109 -10.57 -9.07 6.35
CA PRO A 109 -11.96 -9.51 6.32
C PRO A 109 -12.76 -9.09 7.55
N ARG A 110 -13.92 -8.47 7.33
CA ARG A 110 -14.82 -8.09 8.41
C ARG A 110 -15.34 -9.34 9.10
N GLY A 111 -15.40 -9.32 10.44
CA GLY A 111 -15.83 -10.46 11.24
C GLY A 111 -14.74 -11.48 11.59
N LEU A 112 -13.51 -11.31 11.10
CA LEU A 112 -12.33 -12.12 11.47
C LEU A 112 -11.26 -11.31 12.20
N GLU A 113 -11.65 -10.21 12.83
CA GLU A 113 -10.77 -9.35 13.59
C GLU A 113 -10.09 -10.16 14.71
N GLY A 114 -8.75 -10.21 14.70
CA GLY A 114 -7.97 -10.96 15.69
C GLY A 114 -7.77 -12.46 15.40
N ILE A 115 -8.47 -13.06 14.43
CA ILE A 115 -8.31 -14.49 14.07
C ILE A 115 -7.18 -14.70 13.06
N GLU A 116 -6.88 -13.69 12.23
CA GLU A 116 -5.83 -13.76 11.20
C GLU A 116 -4.43 -14.04 11.76
N ASP A 117 -4.14 -13.51 12.95
CA ASP A 117 -2.86 -13.74 13.64
C ASP A 117 -2.76 -15.17 14.19
N VAL A 118 -3.89 -15.78 14.58
CA VAL A 118 -3.96 -17.16 15.08
C VAL A 118 -3.77 -18.18 13.95
N ILE A 119 -4.42 -17.98 12.81
CA ILE A 119 -4.20 -18.82 11.61
C ILE A 119 -2.76 -18.64 11.10
N SER A 120 -2.16 -17.46 11.28
CA SER A 120 -0.75 -17.24 10.95
C SER A 120 0.20 -18.09 11.80
N ILE A 121 -0.05 -18.21 13.10
CA ILE A 121 0.77 -19.02 14.03
C ILE A 121 0.60 -20.53 13.77
N LEU A 122 -0.59 -20.98 13.38
CA LEU A 122 -0.87 -22.41 13.18
C LEU A 122 -0.37 -22.99 11.84
N PHE A 123 -0.07 -22.15 10.85
CA PHE A 123 0.37 -22.58 9.51
C PHE A 123 1.71 -21.96 9.06
N SER A 124 2.55 -21.54 10.00
CA SER A 124 3.96 -21.15 9.76
C SER A 124 4.88 -22.12 10.46
#